data_AF-A0A9D4XBH4-F1
#
_entry.id   AF-A0A9D4XBH4-F1
#
_cell.length_a   1.000
_cell.length_b   1.000
_cell.length_c   1.000
_cell.angle_alpha   90.00
_cell.angle_beta   90.00
_cell.angle_gamma   90.00
#
_symmetry.space_group_name_H-M   'P 1'
#
loop_
_entity.id
_entity.type
_entity.pdbx_description
1 polymer ?
#
loop_
_entity_poly.entity_id
_entity_poly.type
_entity_poly.pdbx_seq_one_letter_code
_entity_poly.pdbx_strand_id
1 'polypeptide(L)'
;MSTKTEATVKTKKVQWFWTWVIGSVILRLILVYFPKNLNLSSRPEVSTPLTSIRRLAEGYWLKQSSMSPYAGSMYHGSPLLLTLLGPLTVTKIEGQPDHLLCSLVFVMADVVTAMLICAAGKKLQVAYGSSLQSVGLHQLSQDSDILPSGDFAALVYLWNPFTIVACVGLSTSVIENLMIVLTLYGACTRVAPLAAFGWVIATHLSLYPAILIIPVVLLFGYGPDAPPRKLFLQRKNLEVDDSNSSDRNFFEDELVNKKRMLKVFSWRPVGLFLFWALLWSSYVLILCGIYVQQHGGLQEMFKRFYLIAMAIICF
;
A
#
# COMPACT_ATOMS: atom_id res chain seq x y z
N MET A 1 -40.93 -2.37 11.37
CA MET A 1 -40.35 -1.18 12.03
C MET A 1 -38.82 -1.28 12.14
N SER A 2 -38.24 -2.43 12.53
CA SER A 2 -36.77 -2.63 12.65
C SER A 2 -35.96 -2.38 11.36
N THR A 3 -36.46 -2.85 10.21
CA THR A 3 -35.74 -2.76 8.92
C THR A 3 -35.56 -1.34 8.39
N LYS A 4 -36.49 -0.43 8.67
CA LYS A 4 -36.36 1.00 8.30
C LYS A 4 -35.30 1.70 9.14
N THR A 5 -35.24 1.41 10.44
CA THR A 5 -34.27 2.01 11.36
C THR A 5 -32.83 1.61 11.00
N GLU A 6 -32.60 0.32 10.74
CA GLU A 6 -31.26 -0.18 10.32
C GLU A 6 -30.81 0.41 8.97
N ALA A 7 -31.72 0.54 8.01
CA ALA A 7 -31.42 1.16 6.73
C ALA A 7 -31.02 2.64 6.90
N THR A 8 -31.72 3.39 7.75
CA THR A 8 -31.40 4.81 8.02
C THR A 8 -30.08 5.00 8.77
N VAL A 9 -29.68 4.07 9.63
CA VAL A 9 -28.40 4.10 10.34
C VAL A 9 -27.24 3.82 9.37
N LYS A 10 -27.41 2.83 8.47
CA LYS A 10 -26.41 2.51 7.43
C LYS A 10 -26.18 3.68 6.46
N THR A 11 -27.24 4.34 5.99
CA THR A 11 -27.10 5.49 5.08
C THR A 11 -26.42 6.68 5.74
N LYS A 12 -26.77 7.01 6.98
CA LYS A 12 -26.08 8.06 7.75
C LYS A 12 -24.59 7.77 7.94
N LYS A 13 -24.20 6.51 8.17
CA LYS A 13 -22.81 6.11 8.35
C LYS A 13 -21.97 6.28 7.08
N VAL A 14 -22.50 5.89 5.93
CA VAL A 14 -21.86 6.09 4.62
C VAL A 14 -21.69 7.59 4.35
N GLN A 15 -22.73 8.39 4.61
CA GLN A 15 -22.68 9.84 4.44
C GLN A 15 -21.63 10.51 5.33
N TRP A 16 -21.52 10.07 6.59
CA TRP A 16 -20.49 10.56 7.52
C TRP A 16 -19.08 10.28 7.01
N PHE A 17 -18.79 9.04 6.58
CA PHE A 17 -17.48 8.67 6.02
C PHE A 17 -17.08 9.57 4.84
N TRP A 18 -17.97 9.72 3.85
CA TRP A 18 -17.69 10.57 2.69
C TRP A 18 -17.52 12.04 3.05
N THR A 19 -18.23 12.54 4.07
CA THR A 19 -18.06 13.92 4.55
C THR A 19 -16.63 14.16 5.07
N TRP A 20 -16.06 13.21 5.82
CA TRP A 20 -14.68 13.31 6.30
C TRP A 20 -13.64 13.15 5.19
N VAL A 21 -13.89 12.28 4.22
CA VAL A 21 -13.02 12.15 3.03
C VAL A 21 -13.00 13.46 2.25
N ILE A 22 -14.17 14.03 1.96
CA ILE A 22 -14.30 15.32 1.26
C ILE A 22 -13.62 16.43 2.06
N GLY A 23 -13.83 16.50 3.38
CA GLY A 23 -13.17 17.48 4.25
C GLY A 23 -11.64 17.39 4.16
N SER A 24 -11.10 16.17 4.11
CA SER A 24 -9.66 15.93 3.97
C SER A 24 -9.10 16.35 2.60
N VAL A 25 -9.88 16.15 1.53
CA VAL A 25 -9.52 16.60 0.17
C VAL A 25 -9.56 18.13 0.08
N ILE A 26 -10.62 18.75 0.60
CA ILE A 26 -10.75 20.21 0.63
C ILE A 26 -9.60 20.83 1.42
N LEU A 27 -9.24 20.25 2.58
CA LEU A 27 -8.10 20.68 3.37
C LEU A 27 -6.81 20.68 2.53
N ARG A 28 -6.50 19.58 1.83
CA ARG A 28 -5.32 19.50 0.94
C ARG A 28 -5.36 20.56 -0.16
N LEU A 29 -6.50 20.73 -0.83
CA LEU A 29 -6.66 21.73 -1.89
C LEU A 29 -6.48 23.16 -1.37
N ILE A 30 -6.98 23.47 -0.18
CA ILE A 30 -6.77 24.76 0.49
C ILE A 30 -5.29 24.96 0.78
N LEU A 31 -4.61 23.98 1.39
CA LEU A 31 -3.17 24.10 1.69
C LEU A 31 -2.32 24.29 0.43
N VAL A 32 -2.67 23.60 -0.66
CA VAL A 32 -2.01 23.74 -1.97
C VAL A 32 -2.23 25.12 -2.58
N TYR A 33 -3.40 25.72 -2.36
CA TYR A 33 -3.74 27.07 -2.85
C TYR A 33 -3.03 28.20 -2.08
N PHE A 34 -2.45 27.92 -0.90
CA PHE A 34 -1.62 28.86 -0.14
C PHE A 34 -0.10 28.60 -0.26
N PRO A 35 0.50 28.53 -1.48
CA PRO A 35 1.91 28.16 -1.64
C PRO A 35 2.88 29.27 -1.18
N LYS A 36 2.44 30.54 -1.18
CA LYS A 36 3.32 31.70 -0.90
C LYS A 36 3.93 31.72 0.51
N ASN A 37 3.32 31.05 1.49
CA ASN A 37 3.79 31.02 2.87
C ASN A 37 4.44 29.69 3.29
N LEU A 38 4.25 28.62 2.51
CA LEU A 38 4.64 27.26 2.89
C LEU A 38 5.49 26.63 1.77
N ASN A 39 6.77 27.03 1.68
CA ASN A 39 7.73 26.45 0.73
C ASN A 39 8.21 25.06 1.19
N LEU A 40 7.27 24.18 1.54
CA LEU A 40 7.51 22.87 2.18
C LEU A 40 8.30 21.92 1.27
N SER A 41 8.18 22.07 -0.06
CA SER A 41 8.95 21.29 -1.05
C SER A 41 10.46 21.59 -1.06
N SER A 42 10.88 22.66 -0.39
CA SER A 42 12.30 22.99 -0.18
C SER A 42 12.86 22.46 1.14
N ARG A 43 11.99 22.00 2.05
CA ARG A 43 12.39 21.53 3.37
C ARG A 43 12.78 20.05 3.30
N PRO A 44 13.99 19.69 3.77
CA PRO A 44 14.45 18.29 3.76
C PRO A 44 13.62 17.37 4.66
N GLU A 45 12.87 17.94 5.61
CA GLU A 45 11.91 17.25 6.49
C GLU A 45 10.70 16.68 5.74
N VAL A 46 10.32 17.29 4.60
CA VAL A 46 9.10 16.93 3.84
C VAL A 46 9.45 16.23 2.53
N SER A 47 10.48 16.72 1.84
CA SER A 47 10.98 16.12 0.62
C SER A 47 12.45 15.77 0.78
N THR A 48 12.72 14.47 0.90
CA THR A 48 14.09 13.96 1.02
C THR A 48 14.79 13.97 -0.34
N PRO A 49 16.13 13.81 -0.39
CA PRO A 49 16.89 13.72 -1.64
C PRO A 49 16.35 12.70 -2.65
N LEU A 50 15.70 11.64 -2.18
CA LEU A 50 15.10 10.59 -3.01
C LEU A 50 13.64 10.86 -3.37
N THR A 51 12.90 11.64 -2.58
CA THR A 51 11.45 11.81 -2.74
C THR A 51 11.01 13.17 -3.27
N SER A 52 11.95 14.06 -3.56
CA SER A 52 11.68 15.43 -4.01
C SER A 52 11.30 15.51 -5.50
N ILE A 53 10.12 16.09 -5.78
CA ILE A 53 9.69 16.39 -7.15
C ILE A 53 10.61 17.41 -7.85
N ARG A 54 11.24 18.32 -7.10
CA ARG A 54 12.13 19.33 -7.68
C ARG A 54 13.39 18.70 -8.27
N ARG A 55 13.95 17.72 -7.56
CA ARG A 55 15.12 16.95 -8.03
C ARG A 55 14.74 16.05 -9.21
N LEU A 56 13.51 15.53 -9.23
CA LEU A 56 12.96 14.81 -10.39
C LEU A 56 12.84 15.73 -11.63
N ALA A 57 12.30 16.94 -11.45
CA ALA A 57 12.11 17.92 -12.52
C ALA A 57 13.45 18.31 -13.17
N GLU A 58 14.49 18.47 -12.37
CA GLU A 58 15.84 18.74 -12.88
C GLU A 58 16.43 17.56 -13.66
N GLY A 59 16.29 16.33 -13.15
CA GLY A 59 16.70 15.13 -13.88
C GLY A 59 15.99 15.03 -15.24
N TYR A 60 14.72 15.44 -15.31
CA TYR A 60 13.93 15.44 -16.54
C TYR A 60 14.37 16.58 -17.48
N TRP A 61 14.69 17.76 -16.94
CA TRP A 61 15.21 18.88 -17.72
C TRP A 61 16.59 18.58 -18.34
N LEU A 62 17.48 17.91 -17.60
CA LEU A 62 18.76 17.41 -18.13
C LEU A 62 18.54 16.44 -19.30
N LYS A 63 17.54 15.56 -19.18
CA LYS A 63 17.14 14.66 -20.26
C LYS A 63 16.69 15.43 -21.50
N GLN A 64 15.84 16.46 -21.33
CA GLN A 64 15.35 17.28 -22.44
C GLN A 64 16.51 18.00 -23.17
N SER A 65 17.59 18.29 -22.44
CA SER A 65 18.82 18.89 -22.96
C SER A 65 19.79 17.86 -23.59
N SER A 66 19.32 16.66 -23.91
CA SER A 66 20.10 15.55 -24.47
C SER A 66 21.27 15.08 -23.58
N MET A 67 21.23 15.40 -22.28
CA MET A 67 22.19 14.90 -21.29
C MET A 67 21.60 13.71 -20.53
N SER A 68 22.44 12.93 -19.86
CA SER A 68 21.93 11.86 -19.00
C SER A 68 21.19 12.47 -17.79
N PRO A 69 20.01 11.94 -17.39
CA PRO A 69 19.28 12.42 -16.21
C PRO A 69 20.09 12.38 -14.91
N TYR A 70 21.14 11.55 -14.89
CA TYR A 70 22.03 11.30 -13.75
C TYR A 70 23.37 12.05 -13.87
N ALA A 71 23.54 12.88 -14.90
CA ALA A 71 24.75 13.70 -15.06
C ALA A 71 24.90 14.70 -13.91
N GLY A 72 23.77 15.18 -13.37
CA GLY A 72 23.75 16.02 -12.18
C GLY A 72 23.85 15.22 -10.87
N SER A 73 24.29 15.88 -9.80
CA SER A 73 24.26 15.35 -8.43
C SER A 73 22.86 15.35 -7.80
N MET A 74 21.87 15.89 -8.52
CA MET A 74 20.55 16.13 -7.97
C MET A 74 19.60 14.94 -8.17
N TYR A 75 19.61 14.20 -9.28
CA TYR A 75 18.69 13.08 -9.44
C TYR A 75 19.35 11.70 -9.25
N HIS A 76 18.80 10.89 -8.35
CA HIS A 76 19.23 9.50 -8.08
C HIS A 76 18.05 8.52 -7.99
N GLY A 77 16.87 8.93 -8.45
CA GLY A 77 15.66 8.11 -8.42
C GLY A 77 15.56 7.14 -9.60
N SER A 78 14.50 6.32 -9.61
CA SER A 78 14.27 5.37 -10.70
C SER A 78 13.77 6.05 -11.98
N PRO A 79 14.27 5.65 -13.16
CA PRO A 79 13.87 6.24 -14.43
C PRO A 79 12.38 6.05 -14.72
N LEU A 80 11.72 5.03 -14.14
CA LEU A 80 10.27 4.86 -14.27
C LEU A 80 9.51 6.04 -13.69
N LEU A 81 9.95 6.51 -12.51
CA LEU A 81 9.38 7.70 -11.88
C LEU A 81 9.64 8.94 -12.75
N LEU A 82 10.82 9.03 -13.35
CA LEU A 82 11.17 10.10 -14.28
C LEU A 82 10.29 10.09 -15.54
N THR A 83 9.93 8.92 -16.07
CA THR A 83 9.02 8.80 -17.22
C THR A 83 7.60 9.17 -16.86
N LEU A 84 7.12 8.74 -15.70
CA LEU A 84 5.72 8.92 -15.31
C LEU A 84 5.44 10.35 -14.82
N LEU A 85 6.31 10.89 -13.97
CA LEU A 85 6.12 12.20 -13.35
C LEU A 85 6.91 13.32 -14.04
N GLY A 86 7.99 13.02 -14.75
CA GLY A 86 8.79 14.04 -15.43
C GLY A 86 7.99 14.93 -16.38
N PRO A 87 7.15 14.38 -17.28
CA PRO A 87 6.29 15.19 -18.14
C PRO A 87 5.35 16.11 -17.34
N LEU A 88 4.80 15.62 -16.22
CA LEU A 88 3.91 16.39 -15.35
C LEU A 88 4.62 17.58 -14.66
N THR A 89 5.95 17.54 -14.56
CA THR A 89 6.74 18.65 -14.00
C THR A 89 7.06 19.75 -15.01
N VAL A 90 7.00 19.46 -16.31
CA VAL A 90 7.43 20.38 -17.38
C VAL A 90 6.26 20.93 -18.20
N THR A 91 5.06 20.36 -18.12
CA THR A 91 3.85 20.92 -18.76
C THR A 91 3.50 22.29 -18.17
N LYS A 92 4.16 23.32 -18.70
CA LYS A 92 3.95 24.73 -18.44
C LYS A 92 2.74 25.16 -19.25
N ILE A 93 1.56 25.07 -18.66
CA ILE A 93 0.36 25.68 -19.26
C ILE A 93 0.47 27.17 -18.95
N GLU A 94 0.73 27.98 -19.97
CA GLU A 94 0.80 29.44 -19.87
C GLU A 94 -0.41 29.99 -19.10
N GLY A 95 -0.16 30.55 -17.90
CA GLY A 95 -1.14 31.33 -17.15
C GLY A 95 -1.76 30.68 -15.89
N GLN A 96 -1.45 29.42 -15.54
CA GLN A 96 -1.89 28.80 -14.28
C GLN A 96 -0.74 28.56 -13.30
N PRO A 97 -0.97 28.58 -11.97
CA PRO A 97 0.10 28.32 -11.01
C PRO A 97 0.60 26.88 -11.15
N ASP A 98 1.91 26.76 -11.36
CA ASP A 98 2.66 25.60 -11.89
C ASP A 98 2.51 24.26 -11.11
N HIS A 99 1.76 24.25 -10.02
CA HIS A 99 1.66 23.11 -9.09
C HIS A 99 0.28 22.45 -9.02
N LEU A 100 -0.76 23.02 -9.65
CA LEU A 100 -2.13 22.52 -9.45
C LEU A 100 -2.39 21.14 -10.06
N LEU A 101 -1.95 20.89 -11.30
CA LEU A 101 -2.16 19.58 -11.95
C LEU A 101 -1.36 18.48 -11.27
N CYS A 102 -0.09 18.75 -10.98
CA CYS A 102 0.76 17.83 -10.23
C CYS A 102 0.14 17.56 -8.86
N SER A 103 -0.25 18.59 -8.11
CA SER A 103 -0.90 18.42 -6.82
C SER A 103 -2.21 17.63 -6.90
N LEU A 104 -3.04 17.86 -7.93
CA LEU A 104 -4.27 17.10 -8.13
C LEU A 104 -3.98 15.60 -8.30
N VAL A 105 -2.97 15.23 -9.10
CA VAL A 105 -2.55 13.82 -9.27
C VAL A 105 -2.14 13.21 -7.95
N PHE A 106 -1.40 13.94 -7.10
CA PHE A 106 -0.99 13.46 -5.78
C PHE A 106 -2.19 13.33 -4.82
N VAL A 107 -3.11 14.30 -4.81
CA VAL A 107 -4.35 14.21 -4.01
C VAL A 107 -5.19 13.02 -4.45
N MET A 108 -5.32 12.78 -5.76
CA MET A 108 -6.03 11.62 -6.30
C MET A 108 -5.35 10.32 -5.88
N ALA A 109 -4.02 10.23 -5.97
CA ALA A 109 -3.26 9.06 -5.52
C ALA A 109 -3.46 8.78 -4.02
N ASP A 110 -3.49 9.82 -3.19
CA ASP A 110 -3.69 9.71 -1.74
C ASP A 110 -5.12 9.23 -1.40
N VAL A 111 -6.14 9.77 -2.08
CA VAL A 111 -7.53 9.30 -1.95
C VAL A 111 -7.67 7.85 -2.40
N VAL A 112 -7.08 7.47 -3.53
CA VAL A 112 -7.08 6.07 -3.99
C VAL A 112 -6.42 5.16 -2.97
N THR A 113 -5.31 5.60 -2.36
CA THR A 113 -4.63 4.85 -1.29
C THR A 113 -5.57 4.61 -0.11
N ALA A 114 -6.27 5.65 0.36
CA ALA A 114 -7.25 5.53 1.43
C ALA A 114 -8.42 4.57 1.07
N MET A 115 -8.91 4.64 -0.16
CA MET A 115 -9.96 3.74 -0.64
C MET A 115 -9.51 2.28 -0.72
N LEU A 116 -8.26 2.03 -1.10
CA LEU A 116 -7.66 0.69 -1.08
C LEU A 116 -7.48 0.16 0.36
N ILE A 117 -7.09 1.02 1.32
CA ILE A 117 -7.04 0.64 2.75
C ILE A 117 -8.43 0.23 3.23
N CYS A 118 -9.45 1.02 2.91
CA CYS A 118 -10.85 0.71 3.24
C CYS A 118 -11.29 -0.63 2.62
N ALA A 119 -11.01 -0.85 1.34
CA ALA A 119 -11.34 -2.08 0.64
C ALA A 119 -10.60 -3.30 1.22
N ALA A 120 -9.32 -3.16 1.54
CA ALA A 120 -8.51 -4.19 2.20
C ALA A 120 -9.08 -4.54 3.58
N GLY A 121 -9.40 -3.53 4.39
CA GLY A 121 -10.00 -3.72 5.72
C GLY A 121 -11.35 -4.43 5.66
N LYS A 122 -12.22 -4.07 4.70
CA LYS A 122 -13.51 -4.76 4.48
C LYS A 122 -13.33 -6.23 4.10
N LYS A 123 -12.40 -6.52 3.19
CA LYS A 123 -12.10 -7.90 2.79
C LYS A 123 -11.55 -8.71 3.96
N LEU A 124 -10.66 -8.11 4.75
CA LEU A 124 -10.09 -8.75 5.93
C LEU A 124 -11.14 -8.97 7.02
N GLN A 125 -12.06 -8.03 7.24
CA GLN A 125 -13.15 -8.18 8.21
C GLN A 125 -14.10 -9.32 7.83
N VAL A 126 -14.44 -9.46 6.55
CA VAL A 126 -15.27 -10.58 6.07
C VAL A 126 -14.56 -11.92 6.24
N ALA A 127 -13.28 -12.01 5.87
CA ALA A 127 -12.45 -13.19 6.08
C ALA A 127 -12.32 -13.56 7.56
N TYR A 128 -12.16 -12.56 8.43
CA TYR A 128 -12.10 -12.75 9.86
C TYR A 128 -13.43 -13.24 10.44
N GLY A 129 -14.56 -12.66 10.01
CA GLY A 129 -15.89 -13.06 10.44
C GLY A 129 -16.24 -14.50 10.06
N SER A 130 -15.91 -14.93 8.84
CA SER A 130 -16.13 -16.32 8.41
C SER A 130 -15.25 -17.31 9.20
N SER A 131 -13.99 -16.93 9.46
CA SER A 131 -13.08 -17.70 10.31
C SER A 131 -13.62 -17.83 11.73
N LEU A 132 -14.14 -16.75 12.32
CA LEU A 132 -14.71 -16.75 13.67
C LEU A 132 -15.98 -17.62 13.78
N GLN A 133 -16.82 -17.61 12.75
CA GLN A 133 -17.98 -18.50 12.64
C GLN A 133 -17.55 -19.97 12.59
N SER A 134 -16.50 -20.31 11.85
CA SER A 134 -15.97 -21.68 11.80
C SER A 134 -15.41 -22.16 13.15
N VAL A 135 -14.95 -21.22 13.99
CA VAL A 135 -14.46 -21.48 15.36
C VAL A 135 -15.61 -21.38 16.39
N GLY A 136 -16.87 -21.32 15.97
CA GLY A 136 -18.04 -21.38 16.87
C GLY A 136 -18.17 -20.20 17.83
N LEU A 137 -17.41 -19.11 17.64
CA LEU A 137 -17.34 -17.97 18.56
C LEU A 137 -18.32 -16.86 18.13
N HIS A 138 -19.58 -17.26 17.87
CA HIS A 138 -20.62 -16.42 17.25
C HIS A 138 -20.94 -15.14 18.07
N GLN A 139 -20.90 -15.23 19.40
CA GLN A 139 -21.24 -14.12 20.30
C GLN A 139 -20.28 -12.92 20.20
N LEU A 140 -18.98 -13.15 19.96
CA LEU A 140 -17.99 -12.07 19.80
C LEU A 140 -18.12 -11.33 18.47
N SER A 141 -18.74 -11.95 17.46
CA SER A 141 -18.94 -11.30 16.16
C SER A 141 -20.02 -10.22 16.24
N GLN A 142 -21.08 -10.42 17.02
CA GLN A 142 -22.19 -9.48 17.17
C GLN A 142 -21.79 -8.20 17.89
N ASP A 143 -20.82 -8.26 18.82
CA ASP A 143 -20.37 -7.08 19.58
C ASP A 143 -19.44 -6.15 18.77
N SER A 144 -18.92 -6.62 17.63
CA SER A 144 -17.96 -5.86 16.80
C SER A 144 -18.61 -4.89 15.80
N ASP A 145 -19.94 -4.70 15.85
CA ASP A 145 -20.71 -3.82 14.97
C ASP A 145 -20.44 -2.32 15.16
N ILE A 146 -19.59 -1.96 16.12
CA ILE A 146 -19.40 -0.57 16.53
C ILE A 146 -18.75 0.28 15.42
N LEU A 147 -17.82 -0.23 14.60
CA LEU A 147 -17.34 0.47 13.38
C LEU A 147 -16.64 -0.52 12.41
N PRO A 148 -16.88 -0.49 11.08
CA PRO A 148 -16.08 -1.25 10.12
C PRO A 148 -14.63 -0.73 10.20
N SER A 149 -13.74 -1.56 10.70
CA SER A 149 -12.35 -1.22 11.00
C SER A 149 -11.60 -0.63 9.80
N GLY A 150 -11.96 -1.04 8.58
CA GLY A 150 -11.41 -0.50 7.34
C GLY A 150 -11.75 0.97 7.07
N ASP A 151 -12.98 1.42 7.37
CA ASP A 151 -13.37 2.82 7.14
C ASP A 151 -12.62 3.74 8.12
N PHE A 152 -12.46 3.31 9.37
CA PHE A 152 -11.68 4.06 10.36
C PHE A 152 -10.20 4.15 9.98
N ALA A 153 -9.59 3.03 9.56
CA ALA A 153 -8.19 3.02 9.12
C ALA A 153 -7.94 3.98 7.93
N ALA A 154 -8.86 4.03 6.97
CA ALA A 154 -8.78 4.96 5.85
C ALA A 154 -8.89 6.43 6.30
N LEU A 155 -9.77 6.74 7.27
CA LEU A 155 -9.88 8.09 7.82
C LEU A 155 -8.64 8.49 8.60
N VAL A 156 -8.08 7.59 9.42
CA VAL A 156 -6.82 7.85 10.15
C VAL A 156 -5.68 8.13 9.18
N TYR A 157 -5.61 7.41 8.06
CA TYR A 157 -4.62 7.66 7.00
C TYR A 157 -4.82 9.04 6.35
N LEU A 158 -6.06 9.40 5.98
CA LEU A 158 -6.37 10.68 5.32
C LEU A 158 -6.12 11.88 6.23
N TRP A 159 -6.39 11.76 7.52
CA TRP A 159 -6.20 12.83 8.50
C TRP A 159 -4.83 12.81 9.17
N ASN A 160 -3.93 11.94 8.72
CA ASN A 160 -2.56 11.92 9.20
C ASN A 160 -1.83 13.20 8.75
N PRO A 161 -1.28 14.01 9.67
CA PRO A 161 -0.57 15.23 9.30
C PRO A 161 0.62 14.96 8.37
N PHE A 162 1.26 13.80 8.49
CA PHE A 162 2.40 13.42 7.63
C PHE A 162 1.97 13.17 6.18
N THR A 163 0.83 12.50 5.94
CA THR A 163 0.33 12.24 4.57
C THR A 163 -0.15 13.53 3.91
N ILE A 164 -0.81 14.40 4.68
CA ILE A 164 -1.21 15.74 4.22
C ILE A 164 0.02 16.56 3.82
N VAL A 165 1.03 16.62 4.68
CA VAL A 165 2.27 17.38 4.41
C VAL A 165 3.05 16.79 3.23
N ALA A 166 3.13 15.47 3.11
CA ALA A 166 3.78 14.80 1.97
C ALA A 166 3.06 15.08 0.64
N CYS A 167 1.72 15.10 0.66
CA CYS A 167 0.91 15.44 -0.52
C CYS A 167 1.06 16.91 -0.92
N VAL A 168 1.00 17.84 0.03
CA VAL A 168 1.17 19.28 -0.21
C VAL A 168 2.61 19.59 -0.64
N GLY A 169 3.59 18.89 -0.07
CA GLY A 169 5.00 19.00 -0.41
C GLY A 169 5.39 18.34 -1.75
N LEU A 170 4.43 17.75 -2.48
CA LEU A 170 4.64 17.03 -3.74
C LEU A 170 5.72 15.94 -3.60
N SER A 171 5.73 15.22 -2.47
CA SER A 171 6.68 14.15 -2.20
C SER A 171 6.26 12.86 -2.89
N THR A 172 7.15 12.23 -3.64
CA THR A 172 6.89 10.97 -4.38
C THR A 172 6.50 9.81 -3.47
N SER A 173 6.69 9.96 -2.16
CA SER A 173 6.22 9.05 -1.11
C SER A 173 4.71 8.75 -1.18
N VAL A 174 3.88 9.66 -1.68
CA VAL A 174 2.43 9.39 -1.87
C VAL A 174 2.20 8.25 -2.88
N ILE A 175 2.99 8.23 -3.95
CA ILE A 175 2.91 7.19 -4.99
C ILE A 175 3.52 5.87 -4.48
N GLU A 176 4.61 5.94 -3.70
CA GLU A 176 5.17 4.77 -3.02
C GLU A 176 4.14 4.13 -2.09
N ASN A 177 3.48 4.94 -1.25
CA ASN A 177 2.43 4.48 -0.33
C ASN A 177 1.27 3.84 -1.09
N LEU A 178 0.84 4.43 -2.21
CA LEU A 178 -0.18 3.85 -3.07
C LEU A 178 0.20 2.43 -3.55
N MET A 179 1.43 2.25 -4.03
CA MET A 179 1.91 0.96 -4.55
C MET A 179 2.08 -0.09 -3.44
N ILE A 180 2.53 0.33 -2.25
CA ILE A 180 2.60 -0.54 -1.07
C ILE A 180 1.20 -1.01 -0.66
N VAL A 181 0.23 -0.11 -0.59
CA VAL A 181 -1.16 -0.47 -0.24
C VAL A 181 -1.80 -1.32 -1.33
N LEU A 182 -1.49 -1.06 -2.61
CA LEU A 182 -1.95 -1.91 -3.71
C LEU A 182 -1.43 -3.35 -3.58
N THR A 183 -0.17 -3.51 -3.16
CA THR A 183 0.43 -4.80 -2.84
C THR A 183 -0.36 -5.52 -1.75
N LEU A 184 -0.63 -4.82 -0.65
CA LEU A 184 -1.37 -5.36 0.49
C LEU A 184 -2.80 -5.74 0.09
N TYR A 185 -3.50 -4.88 -0.64
CA TYR A 185 -4.84 -5.16 -1.16
C TYR A 185 -4.87 -6.38 -2.08
N GLY A 186 -3.92 -6.48 -3.02
CA GLY A 186 -3.75 -7.64 -3.88
C GLY A 186 -3.51 -8.93 -3.08
N ALA A 187 -2.69 -8.86 -2.04
CA ALA A 187 -2.42 -9.99 -1.15
C ALA A 187 -3.66 -10.39 -0.33
N CYS A 188 -4.42 -9.44 0.22
CA CYS A 188 -5.67 -9.69 0.93
C CYS A 188 -6.76 -10.29 0.02
N THR A 189 -6.80 -9.91 -1.26
CA THR A 189 -7.74 -10.45 -2.25
C THR A 189 -7.26 -11.75 -2.92
N ARG A 190 -6.05 -12.22 -2.57
CA ARG A 190 -5.32 -13.33 -3.22
C ARG A 190 -5.11 -13.16 -4.73
N VAL A 191 -5.14 -11.93 -5.23
CA VAL A 191 -4.82 -11.63 -6.63
C VAL A 191 -3.30 -11.42 -6.77
N ALA A 192 -2.58 -12.53 -7.01
CA ALA A 192 -1.13 -12.56 -7.17
C ALA A 192 -0.55 -11.52 -8.16
N PRO A 193 -1.06 -11.36 -9.40
CA PRO A 193 -0.48 -10.40 -10.35
C PRO A 193 -0.60 -8.94 -9.89
N LEU A 194 -1.71 -8.58 -9.24
CA LEU A 194 -1.93 -7.22 -8.73
C LEU A 194 -0.99 -6.91 -7.56
N ALA A 195 -0.82 -7.87 -6.66
CA ALA A 195 0.11 -7.75 -5.54
C ALA A 195 1.57 -7.63 -6.03
N ALA A 196 1.96 -8.50 -6.97
CA ALA A 196 3.29 -8.50 -7.55
C ALA A 196 3.60 -7.19 -8.28
N PHE A 197 2.64 -6.66 -9.05
CA PHE A 197 2.78 -5.37 -9.73
C PHE A 197 3.03 -4.24 -8.73
N GLY A 198 2.20 -4.10 -7.70
CA GLY A 198 2.38 -3.08 -6.67
C GLY A 198 3.75 -3.19 -5.98
N TRP A 199 4.19 -4.41 -5.66
CA TRP A 199 5.44 -4.64 -4.96
C TRP A 199 6.64 -4.28 -5.83
N VAL A 200 6.68 -4.76 -7.08
CA VAL A 200 7.76 -4.47 -8.03
C VAL A 200 7.86 -2.97 -8.28
N ILE A 201 6.73 -2.28 -8.52
CA ILE A 201 6.77 -0.83 -8.73
C ILE A 201 7.25 -0.11 -7.47
N ALA A 202 6.77 -0.50 -6.27
CA ALA A 202 7.22 0.09 -5.02
C ALA A 202 8.73 -0.09 -4.79
N THR A 203 9.30 -1.27 -5.06
CA THR A 203 10.74 -1.55 -4.92
C THR A 203 11.59 -0.80 -5.96
N HIS A 204 11.01 -0.50 -7.12
CA HIS A 204 11.64 0.37 -8.10
C HIS A 204 11.56 1.85 -7.73
N LEU A 205 10.56 2.31 -6.98
CA LEU A 205 10.51 3.71 -6.54
C LEU A 205 11.44 3.96 -5.34
N SER A 206 11.45 3.03 -4.38
CA SER A 206 12.28 3.07 -3.18
C SER A 206 12.76 1.66 -2.85
N LEU A 207 13.94 1.51 -2.24
CA LEU A 207 14.47 0.19 -1.89
C LEU A 207 13.82 -0.39 -0.63
N TYR A 208 13.24 0.46 0.22
CA TYR A 208 12.69 0.05 1.51
C TYR A 208 11.54 -0.98 1.41
N PRO A 209 10.57 -0.85 0.48
CA PRO A 209 9.52 -1.84 0.25
C PRO A 209 10.01 -3.25 -0.12
N ALA A 210 11.29 -3.45 -0.44
CA ALA A 210 11.83 -4.79 -0.74
C ALA A 210 11.63 -5.74 0.45
N ILE A 211 11.74 -5.23 1.68
CA ILE A 211 11.56 -6.00 2.92
C ILE A 211 10.12 -6.52 3.05
N LEU A 212 9.14 -5.87 2.39
CA LEU A 212 7.74 -6.31 2.39
C LEU A 212 7.52 -7.66 1.68
N ILE A 213 8.53 -8.21 1.00
CA ILE A 213 8.44 -9.56 0.43
C ILE A 213 8.09 -10.61 1.50
N ILE A 214 8.67 -10.48 2.70
CA ILE A 214 8.45 -11.41 3.81
C ILE A 214 6.99 -11.42 4.25
N PRO A 215 6.37 -10.29 4.68
CA PRO A 215 4.98 -10.28 5.08
C PRO A 215 4.02 -10.64 3.94
N VAL A 216 4.33 -10.30 2.68
CA VAL A 216 3.48 -10.65 1.52
C VAL A 216 3.50 -12.15 1.27
N VAL A 217 4.66 -12.80 1.30
CA VAL A 217 4.79 -14.26 1.16
C VAL A 217 4.06 -14.98 2.29
N LEU A 218 4.18 -14.50 3.53
CA LEU A 218 3.44 -15.05 4.68
C LEU A 218 1.93 -14.91 4.48
N LEU A 219 1.46 -13.75 4.01
CA LEU A 219 0.04 -13.50 3.77
C LEU A 219 -0.52 -14.37 2.65
N PHE A 220 0.23 -14.63 1.58
CA PHE A 220 -0.19 -15.57 0.52
C PHE A 220 -0.16 -17.03 0.97
N GLY A 221 0.84 -17.41 1.77
CA GLY A 221 1.02 -18.79 2.22
C GLY A 221 0.01 -19.23 3.27
N TYR A 222 -0.30 -18.38 4.26
CA TYR A 222 -1.33 -18.66 5.27
C TYR A 222 -2.72 -18.23 4.83
N GLY A 223 -2.82 -17.22 3.97
CA GLY A 223 -4.07 -16.60 3.58
C GLY A 223 -4.64 -15.64 4.64
N PRO A 224 -5.51 -14.70 4.22
CA PRO A 224 -6.20 -13.77 5.14
C PRO A 224 -7.19 -14.45 6.08
N ASP A 225 -7.61 -15.68 5.77
CA ASP A 225 -8.63 -16.45 6.51
C ASP A 225 -8.04 -17.24 7.70
N ALA A 226 -6.71 -17.25 7.86
CA ALA A 226 -6.06 -18.02 8.90
C ALA A 226 -6.49 -17.51 10.29
N PRO A 227 -7.21 -18.29 11.11
CA PRO A 227 -7.65 -17.85 12.41
C PRO A 227 -6.45 -17.47 13.29
N PRO A 228 -6.43 -16.27 13.88
CA PRO A 228 -5.30 -15.86 14.72
C PRO A 228 -5.14 -16.82 15.89
N ARG A 229 -3.89 -17.22 16.15
CA ARG A 229 -3.50 -18.16 17.22
C ARG A 229 -4.12 -17.80 18.59
N LYS A 230 -4.40 -16.52 18.82
CA LYS A 230 -5.00 -15.99 20.05
C LYS A 230 -6.47 -16.39 20.23
N LEU A 231 -7.26 -16.53 19.16
CA LEU A 231 -8.67 -16.94 19.27
C LEU A 231 -8.82 -18.39 19.72
N PHE A 232 -7.88 -19.24 19.33
CA PHE A 232 -7.87 -20.64 19.78
C PHE A 232 -7.56 -20.80 21.27
N LEU A 233 -6.76 -19.90 21.85
CA LEU A 233 -6.55 -19.85 23.30
C LEU A 233 -7.82 -19.40 24.00
N GLN A 234 -8.55 -18.46 23.42
CA GLN A 234 -9.80 -17.96 24.00
C GLN A 234 -10.92 -19.02 23.96
N ARG A 235 -11.09 -19.76 22.86
CA ARG A 235 -12.00 -20.92 22.82
C ARG A 235 -11.61 -21.97 23.86
N LYS A 236 -10.32 -22.30 23.97
CA LYS A 236 -9.82 -23.27 24.97
C LYS A 236 -10.16 -22.84 26.39
N ASN A 237 -10.02 -21.55 26.72
CA ASN A 237 -10.40 -21.04 28.04
C ASN A 237 -11.92 -21.13 28.28
N LEU A 238 -12.73 -20.89 27.24
CA LEU A 238 -14.20 -20.98 27.33
C LEU A 238 -14.67 -22.44 27.52
N GLU A 239 -14.09 -23.40 26.79
CA GLU A 239 -14.41 -24.84 26.91
C GLU A 239 -13.90 -25.45 28.23
N VAL A 240 -12.81 -24.93 28.80
CA VAL A 240 -12.26 -25.40 30.09
C VAL A 240 -13.15 -24.98 31.27
N ASP A 241 -13.87 -23.87 31.17
CA ASP A 241 -14.89 -23.51 32.17
C ASP A 241 -16.13 -24.41 32.09
N ASP A 242 -16.43 -24.98 30.92
CA ASP A 242 -17.63 -25.80 30.68
C ASP A 242 -17.41 -27.32 30.88
N SER A 243 -16.19 -27.86 30.76
CA SER A 243 -15.96 -29.31 30.72
C SER A 243 -15.45 -29.93 32.03
N ASN A 244 -16.31 -30.70 32.71
CA ASN A 244 -15.92 -31.66 33.76
C ASN A 244 -15.72 -33.07 33.13
N SER A 245 -14.44 -33.47 33.07
CA SER A 245 -13.87 -34.82 33.18
C SER A 245 -13.99 -35.93 32.10
N SER A 246 -14.76 -35.84 31.00
CA SER A 246 -14.80 -36.95 30.00
C SER A 246 -14.07 -36.76 28.66
N ASP A 247 -13.66 -35.55 28.27
CA ASP A 247 -13.30 -35.25 26.87
C ASP A 247 -11.81 -35.35 26.48
N ARG A 248 -10.94 -35.93 27.32
CA ARG A 248 -9.48 -35.91 27.07
C ARG A 248 -9.06 -36.59 25.75
N ASN A 249 -9.74 -37.66 25.35
CA ASN A 249 -9.42 -38.39 24.11
C ASN A 249 -9.91 -37.65 22.85
N PHE A 250 -11.07 -36.98 22.93
CA PHE A 250 -11.56 -36.10 21.86
C PHE A 250 -10.62 -34.90 21.67
N PHE A 251 -10.10 -34.37 22.79
CA PHE A 251 -9.16 -33.25 22.79
C PHE A 251 -7.85 -33.57 22.08
N GLU A 252 -7.29 -34.78 22.22
CA GLU A 252 -6.05 -35.18 21.54
C GLU A 252 -6.23 -35.34 20.02
N ASP A 253 -7.30 -36.00 19.58
CA ASP A 253 -7.60 -36.16 18.15
C ASP A 253 -7.94 -34.82 17.48
N GLU A 254 -8.65 -33.94 18.17
CA GLU A 254 -8.88 -32.57 17.70
C GLU A 254 -7.58 -31.77 17.68
N LEU A 255 -6.67 -31.93 18.66
CA LEU A 255 -5.36 -31.26 18.66
C LEU A 255 -4.46 -31.72 17.49
N VAL A 256 -4.50 -33.00 17.14
CA VAL A 256 -3.75 -33.59 16.03
C VAL A 256 -4.32 -33.11 14.69
N ASN A 257 -5.65 -33.06 14.55
CA ASN A 257 -6.31 -32.52 13.37
C ASN A 257 -6.11 -30.99 13.25
N LYS A 258 -6.06 -30.28 14.39
CA LYS A 258 -5.77 -28.84 14.56
C LYS A 258 -4.33 -28.48 14.20
N LYS A 259 -3.33 -29.30 14.57
CA LYS A 259 -1.94 -29.17 14.09
C LYS A 259 -1.82 -29.41 12.59
N ARG A 260 -2.68 -30.24 12.01
CA ARG A 260 -2.75 -30.55 10.58
C ARG A 260 -3.37 -29.40 9.78
N MET A 261 -4.44 -28.78 10.29
CA MET A 261 -5.05 -27.57 9.70
C MET A 261 -4.17 -26.31 9.84
N LEU A 262 -3.43 -26.15 10.94
CA LEU A 262 -2.47 -25.05 11.14
C LEU A 262 -1.24 -25.11 10.20
N LYS A 263 -1.01 -26.23 9.51
CA LYS A 263 0.26 -26.53 8.83
C LYS A 263 0.26 -26.37 7.32
N VAL A 264 -0.87 -26.12 6.66
CA VAL A 264 -0.85 -26.07 5.19
C VAL A 264 -0.50 -24.67 4.73
N PHE A 265 0.76 -24.26 4.95
CA PHE A 265 1.34 -23.15 4.22
C PHE A 265 1.24 -23.50 2.73
N SER A 266 0.41 -22.77 2.01
CA SER A 266 0.13 -23.05 0.62
C SER A 266 1.22 -22.43 -0.24
N TRP A 267 2.14 -23.27 -0.74
CA TRP A 267 3.21 -22.84 -1.64
C TRP A 267 2.71 -22.46 -3.04
N ARG A 268 1.54 -22.96 -3.46
CA ARG A 268 0.96 -22.68 -4.78
C ARG A 268 0.72 -21.17 -5.04
N PRO A 269 -0.01 -20.43 -4.19
CA PRO A 269 -0.21 -19.00 -4.38
C PRO A 269 1.09 -18.19 -4.25
N VAL A 270 2.00 -18.63 -3.37
CA VAL A 270 3.33 -18.01 -3.22
C VAL A 270 4.15 -18.15 -4.50
N GLY A 271 4.19 -19.36 -5.08
CA GLY A 271 4.87 -19.61 -6.35
C GLY A 271 4.30 -18.78 -7.50
N LEU A 272 2.97 -18.65 -7.58
CA LEU A 272 2.32 -17.78 -8.56
C LEU A 272 2.69 -16.31 -8.36
N PHE A 273 2.71 -15.83 -7.13
CA PHE A 273 3.13 -14.46 -6.81
C PHE A 273 4.59 -14.20 -7.21
N LEU A 274 5.50 -15.11 -6.87
CA LEU A 274 6.92 -14.99 -7.24
C LEU A 274 7.11 -15.02 -8.76
N PHE A 275 6.39 -15.88 -9.47
CA PHE A 275 6.41 -15.93 -10.93
C PHE A 275 5.97 -14.59 -11.54
N TRP A 276 4.86 -14.02 -11.08
CA TRP A 276 4.38 -12.72 -11.55
C TRP A 276 5.34 -11.59 -11.16
N ALA A 277 5.98 -11.65 -9.99
CA ALA A 277 6.96 -10.67 -9.57
C ALA A 277 8.19 -10.67 -10.49
N LEU A 278 8.68 -11.84 -10.91
CA LEU A 278 9.76 -11.95 -11.89
C LEU A 278 9.35 -11.40 -13.26
N LEU A 279 8.13 -11.73 -13.71
CA LEU A 279 7.59 -11.21 -14.98
C LEU A 279 7.50 -9.69 -14.97
N TRP A 280 6.91 -9.09 -13.93
CA TRP A 280 6.83 -7.63 -13.80
C TRP A 280 8.21 -6.97 -13.66
N SER A 281 9.12 -7.58 -12.89
CA SER A 281 10.48 -7.05 -12.72
C SER A 281 11.24 -7.02 -14.05
N SER A 282 11.21 -8.11 -14.82
CA SER A 282 11.80 -8.16 -16.15
C SER A 282 11.17 -7.16 -17.12
N TYR A 283 9.84 -7.01 -17.10
CA TYR A 283 9.13 -6.02 -17.91
C TYR A 283 9.57 -4.58 -17.57
N VAL A 284 9.62 -4.23 -16.28
CA VAL A 284 10.04 -2.90 -15.83
C VAL A 284 11.50 -2.64 -16.21
N LEU A 285 12.38 -3.63 -16.07
CA LEU A 285 13.77 -3.53 -16.50
C LEU A 285 13.91 -3.25 -18.01
N ILE A 286 13.14 -3.96 -18.84
CA ILE A 286 13.13 -3.72 -20.29
C ILE A 286 12.61 -2.31 -20.60
N LEU A 287 11.53 -1.87 -19.94
CA LEU A 287 10.95 -0.55 -20.14
C LEU A 287 11.94 0.56 -19.72
N CYS A 288 12.62 0.38 -18.60
CA CYS A 288 13.70 1.28 -18.17
C CYS A 288 14.86 1.27 -19.18
N GLY A 289 15.20 0.10 -19.72
CA GLY A 289 16.24 -0.05 -20.73
C GLY A 289 15.95 0.72 -22.01
N ILE A 290 14.76 0.55 -22.57
CA ILE A 290 14.30 1.28 -23.76
C ILE A 290 14.29 2.79 -23.50
N TYR A 291 13.81 3.20 -22.33
CA TYR A 291 13.72 4.62 -21.98
C TYR A 291 15.09 5.30 -21.82
N VAL A 292 16.09 4.57 -21.34
CA VAL A 292 17.45 5.08 -21.10
C VAL A 292 18.36 4.93 -22.33
N GLN A 293 18.11 3.97 -23.22
CA GLN A 293 18.93 3.71 -24.42
C GLN A 293 19.09 4.93 -25.35
N GLN A 294 18.15 5.88 -25.34
CA GLN A 294 18.28 7.09 -26.15
C GLN A 294 19.39 8.06 -25.68
N HIS A 295 19.91 7.93 -24.45
CA HIS A 295 20.82 8.93 -23.85
C HIS A 295 22.01 8.31 -23.07
N GLY A 296 22.40 7.06 -23.37
CA GLY A 296 23.69 6.49 -22.96
C GLY A 296 23.91 6.19 -21.46
N GLY A 297 22.84 6.06 -20.66
CA GLY A 297 22.94 6.00 -19.19
C GLY A 297 22.77 4.62 -18.52
N LEU A 298 22.66 3.52 -19.28
CA LEU A 298 22.23 2.23 -18.70
C LEU A 298 23.23 1.67 -17.67
N GLN A 299 24.53 1.68 -17.99
CA GLN A 299 25.57 1.21 -17.06
C GLN A 299 25.72 2.12 -15.84
N GLU A 300 25.64 3.45 -16.01
CA GLU A 300 25.68 4.42 -14.91
C GLU A 300 24.48 4.24 -13.97
N MET A 301 23.30 3.93 -14.54
CA MET A 301 22.07 3.62 -13.81
C MET A 301 22.19 2.33 -13.00
N PHE A 302 22.67 1.22 -13.59
CA PHE A 302 22.88 -0.03 -12.85
C PHE A 302 23.92 0.14 -11.73
N LYS A 303 25.00 0.89 -11.99
CA LYS A 303 26.06 1.13 -11.01
C LYS A 303 25.58 1.95 -9.80
N ARG A 304 24.65 2.89 -10.01
CA ARG A 304 24.12 3.77 -8.95
C ARG A 304 22.86 3.23 -8.26
N PHE A 305 22.01 2.49 -8.97
CA PHE A 305 20.71 2.01 -8.46
C PHE A 305 20.75 0.52 -8.03
N TYR A 306 21.44 -0.34 -8.77
CA TYR A 306 21.40 -1.79 -8.59
C TYR A 306 22.49 -2.37 -7.69
N LEU A 307 23.56 -1.63 -7.39
CA LEU A 307 24.57 -2.10 -6.42
C LEU A 307 23.95 -2.30 -5.01
N ILE A 308 22.87 -1.58 -4.70
CA ILE A 308 22.12 -1.71 -3.44
C ILE A 308 21.00 -2.76 -3.56
N ALA A 309 20.33 -2.86 -4.71
CA ALA A 309 19.29 -3.86 -4.95
C ALA A 309 19.85 -5.30 -5.04
N MET A 310 21.00 -5.50 -5.69
CA MET A 310 21.69 -6.80 -5.74
C MET A 310 22.24 -7.22 -4.38
N ALA A 311 22.62 -6.28 -3.51
CA ALA A 311 23.03 -6.58 -2.14
C ALA A 311 21.87 -7.10 -1.26
N ILE A 312 20.62 -6.79 -1.59
CA ILE A 312 19.42 -7.21 -0.85
C ILE A 312 18.83 -8.53 -1.41
N ILE A 313 19.06 -8.83 -2.69
CA ILE A 313 18.59 -10.08 -3.33
C ILE A 313 19.58 -11.25 -3.13
N CYS A 314 20.85 -10.97 -2.80
CA CYS A 314 21.89 -11.98 -2.51
C CYS A 314 22.03 -12.35 -1.02
N PHE A 315 21.08 -11.98 -0.16
CA PHE A 315 21.02 -12.40 1.26
C PHE A 315 19.69 -13.12 1.53
#